data_AF-A0A2I3HB82-F1
#
_entry.id   AF-A0A2I3HB82-F1
#
_cell.length_a   1.000
_cell.length_b   1.000
_cell.length_c   1.000
_cell.angle_alpha   90.00
_cell.angle_beta   90.00
_cell.angle_gamma   90.00
#
_symmetry.space_group_name_H-M   'P 1'
#
loop_
_entity.id
_entity.type
_entity.pdbx_description
1 polymer ?
#
loop_
_entity_poly.entity_id
_entity_poly.type
_entity_poly.pdbx_seq_one_letter_code
_entity_poly.pdbx_strand_id
1 'polypeptide(L)'
;MGDGAVKQGFLYLQQQQTFGKKWRRFGASLYGGSDCALARLELQEGPEKPRRGEAARKVIRLSDCLRVAEAGGDASSPRDTSAFLLETKERLYLLAAPAAERGDWVQAICLLAFPLAPTRNLL
;
A
#
# COMPACT_ATOMS: atom_id res chain seq x y z
N MET A 1 -4.31 -23.44 -6.27
CA MET A 1 -4.56 -22.29 -7.16
C MET A 1 -3.79 -21.10 -6.62
N GLY A 2 -3.03 -20.40 -7.45
CA GLY A 2 -2.16 -19.30 -7.01
C GLY A 2 -2.97 -18.16 -6.40
N ASP A 3 -2.52 -17.68 -5.25
CA ASP A 3 -3.02 -16.51 -4.55
C ASP A 3 -2.75 -15.27 -5.42
N GLY A 4 -3.65 -15.03 -6.38
CA GLY A 4 -3.54 -13.94 -7.33
C GLY A 4 -3.74 -12.60 -6.63
N ALA A 5 -2.92 -11.60 -6.95
CA ALA A 5 -3.09 -10.27 -6.39
C ALA A 5 -4.47 -9.71 -6.80
N VAL A 6 -5.27 -9.32 -5.80
CA VAL A 6 -6.63 -8.78 -5.95
C VAL A 6 -6.63 -7.45 -6.71
N LYS A 7 -5.55 -6.68 -6.55
CA LYS A 7 -5.33 -5.43 -7.29
C LYS A 7 -3.84 -5.29 -7.54
N GLN A 8 -3.50 -4.95 -8.77
CA GLN A 8 -2.13 -4.67 -9.19
C GLN A 8 -2.09 -3.33 -9.90
N GLY A 9 -1.00 -2.61 -9.74
CA GLY A 9 -0.80 -1.32 -10.38
C GLY A 9 0.49 -0.67 -9.91
N PHE A 10 0.49 0.64 -9.86
CA PHE A 10 1.63 1.40 -9.35
C PHE A 10 1.16 2.38 -8.28
N LEU A 11 1.95 2.48 -7.22
CA LEU A 11 1.78 3.44 -6.14
C LEU A 11 3.05 4.25 -5.99
N TYR A 12 2.91 5.49 -5.59
CA TYR A 12 4.03 6.33 -5.18
C TYR A 12 4.16 6.25 -3.67
N LEU A 13 5.36 6.02 -3.17
CA LEU A 13 5.64 6.07 -1.73
C LEU A 13 6.52 7.28 -1.45
N GLN A 14 6.11 8.08 -0.47
CA GLN A 14 6.94 9.17 0.02
C GLN A 14 8.05 8.62 0.91
N GLN A 15 9.29 8.73 0.47
CA GLN A 15 10.47 8.34 1.24
C GLN A 15 11.18 9.57 1.79
N GLN A 16 11.67 9.46 3.02
CA GLN A 16 12.56 10.44 3.60
C GLN A 16 13.97 10.23 3.05
N GLN A 17 14.49 11.23 2.36
CA GLN A 17 15.87 11.25 1.87
C GLN A 17 16.69 12.22 2.72
N THR A 18 18.03 12.11 2.64
CA THR A 18 18.99 12.95 3.36
C THR A 18 18.68 14.46 3.28
N PHE A 19 18.04 14.91 2.19
CA PHE A 19 17.59 16.29 2.01
C PHE A 19 16.13 16.33 1.53
N GLY A 20 15.20 16.14 2.46
CA GLY A 20 13.76 16.32 2.23
C GLY A 20 13.00 15.04 1.89
N LYS A 21 11.71 15.22 1.55
CA LYS A 21 10.79 14.12 1.22
C LYS A 21 10.70 13.99 -0.29
N LYS A 22 10.77 12.76 -0.81
CA LYS A 22 10.69 12.48 -2.24
C LYS A 22 9.71 11.35 -2.53
N TRP A 23 8.86 11.57 -3.53
CA TRP A 23 8.01 10.52 -4.07
C TRP A 23 8.79 9.62 -5.02
N ARG A 24 8.63 8.32 -4.85
CA ARG A 24 9.17 7.30 -5.75
C ARG A 24 8.05 6.36 -6.19
N ARG A 25 8.10 5.93 -7.46
CA ARG A 25 7.15 5.00 -8.04
C ARG A 25 7.54 3.56 -7.69
N PHE A 26 6.58 2.78 -7.21
CA PHE A 26 6.69 1.36 -6.92
C PHE A 26 5.62 0.61 -7.70
N GLY A 27 5.95 -0.58 -8.19
CA GLY A 27 4.95 -1.56 -8.57
C GLY A 27 4.24 -2.02 -7.29
N ALA A 28 2.92 -2.01 -7.28
CA ALA A 28 2.10 -2.33 -6.13
C ALA A 28 1.21 -3.54 -6.44
N SER A 29 1.28 -4.55 -5.57
CA SER A 29 0.47 -5.76 -5.65
C SER A 29 -0.21 -6.01 -4.32
N LEU A 30 -1.54 -5.97 -4.32
CA LEU A 30 -2.38 -6.22 -3.16
C LEU A 30 -2.83 -7.68 -3.21
N TYR A 31 -2.56 -8.44 -2.16
CA TYR A 31 -2.97 -9.84 -2.03
C TYR A 31 -4.03 -9.97 -0.95
N GLY A 32 -5.06 -10.75 -1.27
CA GLY A 32 -6.11 -11.11 -0.32
C GLY A 32 -5.57 -12.01 0.79
N GLY A 33 -6.33 -12.10 1.88
CA GLY A 33 -6.10 -13.14 2.87
C GLY A 33 -6.72 -14.45 2.39
N SER A 34 -6.00 -15.55 2.58
CA SER A 34 -6.46 -16.93 2.36
C SER A 34 -6.26 -17.73 3.67
N ASP A 35 -6.80 -18.95 3.77
CA ASP A 35 -6.66 -19.81 4.98
C ASP A 35 -5.21 -20.00 5.46
N CYS A 36 -4.22 -19.85 4.57
CA CYS A 36 -2.80 -20.06 4.86
C CYS A 36 -1.95 -18.79 4.72
N ALA A 37 -2.51 -17.67 4.26
CA ALA A 37 -1.75 -16.47 3.94
C ALA A 37 -2.50 -15.20 4.38
N LEU A 38 -1.79 -14.29 5.07
CA LEU A 38 -2.35 -13.01 5.46
C LEU A 38 -2.37 -12.03 4.29
N ALA A 39 -3.37 -11.14 4.31
CA ALA A 39 -3.50 -10.08 3.33
C ALA A 39 -2.32 -9.10 3.45
N ARG A 40 -1.74 -8.73 2.29
CA ARG A 40 -0.50 -7.93 2.24
C ARG A 40 -0.47 -7.05 1.00
N LEU A 41 0.11 -5.87 1.15
CA LEU A 41 0.46 -4.96 0.07
C LEU A 41 1.96 -5.03 -0.17
N GLU A 42 2.37 -5.49 -1.35
CA GLU A 42 3.76 -5.57 -1.76
C GLU A 42 4.10 -4.39 -2.68
N LEU A 43 5.15 -3.66 -2.35
CA LEU A 43 5.70 -2.54 -3.12
C LEU A 43 7.09 -2.91 -3.62
N GLN A 44 7.29 -2.91 -4.93
CA GLN A 44 8.57 -3.23 -5.57
C GLN A 44 9.12 -2.01 -6.29
N GLU A 45 10.34 -1.58 -5.93
CA GLU A 45 10.99 -0.47 -6.62
C GLU A 45 11.30 -0.87 -8.06
N GLY A 46 10.93 -0.01 -9.02
CA GLY A 46 11.22 -0.25 -10.44
C GLY A 46 12.73 -0.19 -10.76
N PRO A 47 13.17 -0.73 -11.91
CA PRO A 47 14.58 -0.85 -12.26
C PRO A 47 15.31 0.49 -12.51
N GLU A 48 14.61 1.62 -12.47
CA GLU A 48 15.13 2.93 -12.89
C GLU A 48 16.25 3.51 -12.00
N LYS A 49 16.55 2.93 -10.83
CA LYS A 49 17.72 3.31 -10.01
C LYS A 49 18.12 2.17 -9.05
N PRO A 50 18.98 1.23 -9.48
CA PRO A 50 19.62 0.31 -8.55
C PRO A 50 20.63 1.11 -7.73
N ARG A 51 20.22 1.69 -6.59
CA ARG A 51 21.20 2.03 -5.56
C ARG A 51 21.69 0.71 -5.00
N ARG A 52 22.99 0.42 -5.17
CA ARG A 52 23.73 -0.72 -4.59
C ARG A 52 23.06 -1.22 -3.30
N GLY A 53 22.47 -2.40 -3.36
CA GLY A 53 21.64 -2.98 -2.31
C GLY A 53 20.40 -3.57 -2.97
N GLU A 54 20.03 -4.79 -2.59
CA GLU A 54 18.89 -5.54 -3.15
C GLU A 54 17.69 -4.66 -3.49
N ALA A 55 17.02 -4.92 -4.62
CA ALA A 55 15.80 -4.23 -5.03
C ALA A 55 14.89 -4.04 -3.82
N ALA A 56 14.64 -2.77 -3.44
CA ALA A 56 13.96 -2.43 -2.21
C ALA A 56 12.49 -2.87 -2.29
N ARG A 57 12.24 -4.13 -1.96
CA ARG A 57 10.91 -4.71 -1.79
C ARG A 57 10.40 -4.32 -0.42
N LYS A 58 9.19 -3.76 -0.37
CA LYS A 58 8.53 -3.41 0.88
C LYS A 58 7.20 -4.13 0.96
N VAL A 59 7.07 -5.01 1.93
CA VAL A 59 5.83 -5.76 2.18
C VAL A 59 5.16 -5.15 3.39
N ILE A 60 3.91 -4.72 3.23
CA ILE A 60 3.08 -4.15 4.28
C ILE A 60 1.98 -5.15 4.59
N ARG A 61 1.97 -5.69 5.81
CA ARG A 61 0.92 -6.61 6.26
C ARG A 61 -0.33 -5.81 6.58
N LEU A 62 -1.43 -6.15 5.92
CA LEU A 62 -2.70 -5.43 6.13
C LEU A 62 -3.29 -5.75 7.49
N SER A 63 -2.99 -6.91 8.08
CA SER A 63 -3.33 -7.24 9.47
C SER A 63 -2.67 -6.34 10.52
N ASP A 64 -1.61 -5.60 10.15
CA ASP A 64 -0.95 -4.63 11.02
C ASP A 64 -1.40 -3.19 10.74
N CYS A 65 -2.31 -2.97 9.78
CA CYS A 65 -2.89 -1.67 9.52
C CYS A 65 -3.79 -1.24 10.67
N LEU A 66 -3.53 -0.03 11.17
CA LEU A 66 -4.29 0.60 12.25
C LEU A 66 -5.36 1.53 11.68
N ARG A 67 -5.03 2.27 10.61
CA ARG A 67 -5.98 3.11 9.88
C ARG A 67 -5.53 3.34 8.45
N VAL A 68 -6.51 3.61 7.59
CA VAL A 68 -6.32 4.12 6.23
C VAL A 68 -7.12 5.40 6.14
N ALA A 69 -6.51 6.48 5.67
CA ALA A 69 -7.18 7.78 5.54
C ALA A 69 -6.74 8.48 4.27
N GLU A 70 -7.61 9.30 3.69
CA GLU A 70 -7.22 10.16 2.58
C GLU A 70 -6.28 11.26 3.10
N ALA A 71 -5.16 11.46 2.40
CA ALA A 71 -4.26 12.55 2.72
C ALA A 71 -4.70 13.78 1.93
N GLY A 72 -4.90 14.91 2.59
CA GLY A 72 -5.09 16.19 1.89
C GLY A 72 -3.93 16.41 0.92
N GLY A 73 -4.23 16.89 -0.30
CA GLY A 73 -3.27 17.01 -1.39
C GLY A 73 -1.99 17.73 -0.95
N ASP A 74 -0.95 16.97 -0.66
CA ASP A 74 0.37 17.50 -0.33
C ASP A 74 0.94 18.11 -1.61
N ALA A 75 1.38 19.36 -1.57
CA ALA A 75 1.88 20.08 -2.74
C ALA A 75 3.07 19.37 -3.45
N SER A 76 3.68 18.37 -2.80
CA SER A 76 4.76 17.55 -3.37
C SER A 76 4.27 16.32 -4.15
N SER A 77 2.98 15.94 -4.07
CA SER A 77 2.48 14.75 -4.78
C SER A 77 2.56 14.92 -6.30
N PRO A 78 2.91 13.87 -7.06
CA PRO A 78 2.96 13.94 -8.52
C PRO A 78 1.59 14.36 -9.11
N ARG A 79 1.63 15.02 -10.28
CA ARG A 79 0.43 15.49 -10.99
C ARG A 79 -0.53 14.32 -11.24
N ASP A 80 -1.83 14.58 -11.09
CA ASP A 80 -2.91 13.59 -11.31
C ASP A 80 -2.87 12.38 -10.37
N THR A 81 -2.20 12.51 -9.22
CA THR A 81 -2.26 11.52 -8.14
C THR A 81 -2.97 12.08 -6.91
N SER A 82 -3.58 11.18 -6.14
CA SER A 82 -4.17 11.49 -4.84
C SER A 82 -3.45 10.69 -3.77
N ALA A 83 -3.03 11.38 -2.72
CA ALA A 83 -2.33 10.78 -1.60
C ALA A 83 -3.30 10.16 -0.59
N PHE A 84 -2.87 9.09 0.06
CA PHE A 84 -3.55 8.44 1.16
C PHE A 84 -2.52 7.95 2.18
N LEU A 85 -2.94 7.98 3.44
CA LEU A 85 -2.18 7.56 4.60
C LEU A 85 -2.53 6.11 4.93
N LEU A 86 -1.50 5.30 5.15
CA LEU A 86 -1.61 3.95 5.65
C LEU A 86 -0.79 3.86 6.93
N GLU A 87 -1.46 3.88 8.07
CA GLU A 87 -0.80 3.70 9.36
C GLU A 87 -0.75 2.21 9.70
N THR A 88 0.43 1.71 10.02
CA THR A 88 0.61 0.36 10.53
C THR A 88 1.25 0.39 11.91
N LYS A 89 1.26 -0.75 12.61
CA LYS A 89 1.96 -0.91 13.90
C LYS A 89 3.44 -0.54 13.84
N GLU A 90 4.06 -0.68 12.68
CA GLU A 90 5.49 -0.37 12.51
C GLU A 90 5.73 1.12 12.25
N ARG A 91 4.94 1.73 11.36
CA ARG A 91 5.07 3.15 10.99
C ARG A 91 3.90 3.61 10.13
N LEU A 92 3.84 4.93 9.95
CA LEU A 92 2.95 5.58 9.00
C LEU A 92 3.59 5.66 7.61
N TYR A 93 2.83 5.28 6.59
CA TYR A 93 3.20 5.31 5.18
C TYR A 93 2.32 6.34 4.47
N LEU A 94 2.95 7.26 3.76
CA LEU A 94 2.24 8.19 2.87
C LEU A 94 2.40 7.70 1.43
N LEU A 95 1.30 7.18 0.88
CA LEU A 95 1.19 6.61 -0.44
C LEU A 95 0.42 7.55 -1.36
N ALA A 96 0.63 7.49 -2.66
CA ALA A 96 -0.22 8.16 -3.64
C ALA A 96 -0.55 7.21 -4.79
N ALA A 97 -1.81 7.17 -5.16
CA ALA A 97 -2.33 6.42 -6.30
C ALA A 97 -2.76 7.40 -7.40
N PRO A 98 -2.89 6.95 -8.66
CA PRO A 98 -3.61 7.71 -9.67
C PRO A 98 -4.95 8.19 -9.13
N ALA A 99 -5.32 9.46 -9.33
CA ALA A 99 -6.51 10.05 -8.72
C ALA A 99 -7.79 9.25 -9.03
N ALA A 100 -7.87 8.68 -10.25
CA ALA A 100 -8.95 7.82 -10.69
C ALA A 100 -9.02 6.47 -9.95
N GLU A 101 -7.89 5.94 -9.48
CA GLU A 101 -7.82 4.62 -8.81
C GLU A 101 -7.68 4.72 -7.29
N ARG A 102 -7.44 5.93 -6.74
CA ARG A 102 -7.21 6.12 -5.29
C ARG A 102 -8.38 5.61 -4.46
N GLY A 103 -9.61 5.83 -4.90
CA GLY A 103 -10.81 5.30 -4.24
C GLY A 103 -10.78 3.77 -4.16
N ASP A 104 -10.55 3.09 -5.29
CA ASP A 104 -10.45 1.63 -5.36
C ASP A 104 -9.30 1.08 -4.51
N TRP A 105 -8.14 1.73 -4.52
CA TRP A 105 -7.01 1.34 -3.69
C TRP A 105 -7.33 1.44 -2.20
N VAL A 106 -7.85 2.58 -1.74
CA VAL A 106 -8.23 2.77 -0.34
C VAL A 106 -9.30 1.76 0.07
N GLN A 107 -10.34 1.58 -0.76
CA GLN A 107 -11.41 0.64 -0.48
C GLN A 107 -10.89 -0.80 -0.39
N ALA A 108 -10.11 -1.28 -1.36
CA ALA A 108 -9.58 -2.64 -1.35
C ALA A 108 -8.63 -2.89 -0.17
N ILE A 109 -7.78 -1.92 0.16
CA ILE A 109 -6.90 -2.00 1.33
C ILE A 109 -7.73 -2.06 2.62
N CYS A 110 -8.74 -1.20 2.78
CA CYS A 110 -9.62 -1.21 3.95
C CYS A 110 -10.35 -2.55 4.11
N LEU A 111 -10.90 -3.10 3.03
CA LEU A 111 -11.62 -4.38 3.07
C LEU A 111 -10.73 -5.54 3.54
N LEU A 112 -9.45 -5.50 3.16
CA LEU A 112 -8.48 -6.54 3.54
C LEU A 112 -7.79 -6.29 4.89
N ALA A 113 -7.58 -5.03 5.27
CA ALA A 113 -6.97 -4.63 6.53
C ALA A 113 -7.95 -4.75 7.70
N PHE A 114 -9.21 -4.43 7.46
CA PHE A 114 -10.29 -4.46 8.44
C PHE A 114 -11.38 -5.43 7.98
N PRO A 115 -11.08 -6.74 7.87
CA PRO A 115 -12.11 -7.71 7.55
C PRO A 115 -13.18 -7.62 8.64
N LEU A 116 -14.43 -7.38 8.23
CA LEU A 116 -15.57 -7.60 9.10
C LEU A 116 -15.45 -9.03 9.59
N ALA A 117 -15.23 -9.22 10.90
CA ALA A 117 -15.05 -10.54 11.47
C ALA A 117 -16.15 -11.46 10.91
N PRO A 118 -15.82 -12.63 10.35
CA PRO A 118 -16.87 -13.60 10.13
C PRO A 118 -17.49 -13.80 11.50
N THR A 119 -18.79 -13.55 11.61
CA THR A 119 -19.59 -14.06 12.72
C THR A 119 -19.26 -15.54 12.78
N ARG A 120 -18.32 -15.92 13.65
CA ARG A 120 -18.11 -17.30 14.05
C ARG A 120 -19.40 -17.63 14.75
N ASN A 121 -20.34 -18.17 13.98
CA ASN A 121 -21.50 -18.87 14.50
C ASN A 121 -20.92 -19.96 15.41
N LEU A 122 -20.91 -19.65 16.71
CA LEU A 122 -20.87 -20.62 17.77
C LEU A 122 -22.23 -21.34 17.72
N LEU A 123 -22.29 -22.40 16.92
CA LEU A 123 -23.28 -23.47 17.03
C LEU A 123 -22.58 -24.80 16.75
#